data_AF-A0A1J3D5L1-F1
#
_entry.id   AF-A0A1J3D5L1-F1
#
_cell.length_a   1.000
_cell.length_b   1.000
_cell.length_c   1.000
_cell.angle_alpha   90.00
_cell.angle_beta   90.00
_cell.angle_gamma   90.00
#
_symmetry.space_group_name_H-M   'P 1'
#
loop_
_entity.id
_entity.type
_entity.pdbx_description
1 polymer ?
#
loop_
_entity_poly.entity_id
_entity_poly.type
_entity_poly.pdbx_seq_one_letter_code
_entity_poly.pdbx_strand_id
1 'polypeptide(L)'
;MEAQEPVNGGSVQIRREDGSRKLPNFLQSVNMKYVKLGYHYLITHLFKLCLIPLMAVSVTEISRLTPDDLYQLWLHLQYNLVAFILLSALAVFGSTVFIMTRPRSVYLVDYSCYLPPASLQVKYQKFMDHSKLIEEFNESSLEFQRKILERSGLGEETYLPEALHCIPPRPTMVAAREEAEQVMFGCLDKLFENTKINPRDIGVLVVNCSLFNPTPSLSAMIVNKYKLRG
;
A
#
# COMPACT_ATOMS: atom_id res chain seq x y z
N MET A 1 31.79 -68.67 -22.91
CA MET A 1 30.75 -68.03 -23.72
C MET A 1 29.74 -67.51 -22.71
N GLU A 2 29.67 -66.23 -22.39
CA GLU A 2 29.80 -65.02 -23.21
C GLU A 2 30.31 -63.92 -22.27
N ALA A 3 31.37 -63.22 -22.66
CA ALA A 3 31.88 -62.08 -21.92
C ALA A 3 30.99 -60.88 -22.26
N GLN A 4 30.38 -60.26 -21.24
CA GLN A 4 29.57 -59.06 -21.44
C GLN A 4 30.36 -57.83 -20.99
N GLU A 5 30.56 -56.95 -21.96
CA GLU A 5 31.39 -55.74 -21.94
C GLU A 5 30.94 -54.72 -20.88
N PRO A 6 31.87 -53.88 -20.38
CA PRO A 6 31.54 -52.78 -19.49
C PRO A 6 30.76 -51.68 -20.23
N VAL A 7 29.63 -51.28 -19.67
CA VAL A 7 28.81 -50.16 -20.15
C VAL A 7 29.65 -48.88 -20.17
N ASN A 8 29.90 -48.42 -21.39
CA ASN A 8 30.71 -47.26 -21.73
C ASN A 8 30.09 -45.98 -21.13
N GLY A 9 30.95 -45.19 -20.47
CA GLY A 9 30.57 -43.94 -19.80
C GLY A 9 29.96 -42.96 -20.78
N GLY A 10 28.72 -42.54 -20.50
CA GLY A 10 28.08 -41.43 -21.19
C GLY A 10 28.89 -40.15 -20.98
N SER A 11 29.60 -39.73 -22.01
CA SER A 11 30.23 -38.42 -22.08
C SER A 11 29.14 -37.36 -22.15
N VAL A 12 28.80 -36.80 -21.00
CA VAL A 12 28.02 -35.56 -20.93
C VAL A 12 28.85 -34.46 -21.58
N GLN A 13 28.56 -34.14 -22.85
CA GLN A 13 29.09 -32.95 -23.48
C GLN A 13 28.50 -31.73 -22.77
N ILE A 14 29.27 -31.16 -21.85
CA ILE A 14 29.00 -29.83 -21.31
C ILE A 14 29.21 -28.86 -22.48
N ARG A 15 28.11 -28.40 -23.07
CA ARG A 15 28.12 -27.25 -23.97
C ARG A 15 28.65 -26.06 -23.17
N ARG A 16 29.94 -25.74 -23.35
CA ARG A 16 30.48 -24.43 -22.98
C ARG A 16 29.80 -23.41 -23.90
N GLU A 17 28.66 -22.90 -23.47
CA GLU A 17 28.26 -21.57 -23.89
C GLU A 17 29.32 -20.63 -23.32
N ASP A 18 30.19 -20.14 -24.20
CA ASP A 18 31.05 -18.98 -23.93
C ASP A 18 30.16 -17.73 -23.94
N GLY A 19 29.21 -17.71 -23.01
CA GLY A 19 28.37 -16.57 -22.71
C GLY A 19 29.09 -15.79 -21.62
N SER A 20 29.83 -14.77 -22.02
CA SER A 20 30.32 -13.71 -21.13
C SER A 20 29.21 -13.32 -20.16
N ARG A 21 29.25 -13.85 -18.93
CA ARG A 21 28.39 -13.45 -17.83
C ARG A 21 28.85 -12.06 -17.41
N LYS A 22 28.45 -11.04 -18.17
CA LYS A 22 28.58 -9.64 -17.77
C LYS A 22 27.81 -9.51 -16.45
N LEU A 23 28.52 -9.18 -15.38
CA LEU A 23 27.91 -8.79 -14.10
C LEU A 23 26.82 -7.74 -14.39
N PRO A 24 25.63 -7.86 -13.80
CA PRO A 24 24.58 -6.86 -14.00
C PRO A 24 25.14 -5.50 -13.57
N ASN A 25 25.13 -4.54 -14.49
CA ASN A 25 25.63 -3.19 -14.24
C ASN A 25 24.71 -2.50 -13.23
N PHE A 26 24.98 -2.67 -11.94
CA PHE A 26 24.23 -2.03 -10.86
C PHE A 26 24.21 -0.50 -11.01
N LEU A 27 25.32 0.11 -11.44
CA LEU A 27 25.39 1.55 -11.75
C LEU A 27 24.41 1.97 -12.84
N GLN A 28 24.20 1.12 -13.85
CA GLN A 28 23.24 1.38 -14.92
C GLN A 28 21.80 1.23 -14.41
N SER A 29 21.52 0.25 -13.54
CA SER A 29 20.20 0.10 -12.90
C SER A 29 19.85 1.27 -11.96
N VAL A 30 20.84 1.76 -11.22
CA VAL A 30 20.72 2.89 -10.29
C VAL A 30 20.55 4.20 -11.09
N ASN A 31 21.34 4.43 -12.13
CA ASN A 31 21.15 5.54 -13.06
C ASN A 31 19.76 5.51 -13.71
N MET A 32 19.28 4.35 -14.17
CA MET A 32 17.94 4.24 -14.76
C MET A 32 16.82 4.51 -13.74
N LYS A 33 17.02 4.19 -12.46
CA LYS A 33 16.08 4.52 -11.38
C LYS A 33 16.00 6.03 -11.15
N TYR A 34 17.14 6.72 -11.10
CA TYR A 34 17.19 8.18 -10.95
C TYR A 34 16.74 8.92 -12.22
N VAL A 35 17.03 8.40 -13.40
CA VAL A 35 16.52 8.94 -14.68
C VAL A 35 15.01 8.79 -14.74
N LYS A 36 14.44 7.63 -14.40
CA LYS A 36 12.98 7.46 -14.34
C LYS A 36 12.33 8.37 -13.30
N LEU A 37 12.95 8.54 -12.13
CA LEU A 37 12.46 9.43 -11.10
C LEU A 37 12.52 10.91 -11.55
N GLY A 38 13.63 11.29 -12.20
CA GLY A 38 13.80 12.62 -12.78
C GLY A 38 12.78 12.91 -13.89
N TYR A 39 12.55 11.95 -14.79
CA TYR A 39 11.51 12.07 -15.82
C TYR A 39 10.10 12.12 -15.23
N HIS A 40 9.81 11.29 -14.23
CA HIS A 40 8.52 11.31 -13.56
C HIS A 40 8.29 12.65 -12.86
N TYR A 41 9.29 13.18 -12.16
CA TYR A 41 9.23 14.50 -11.55
C TYR A 41 9.09 15.62 -12.58
N LEU A 42 9.89 15.57 -13.66
CA LEU A 42 9.84 16.53 -14.76
C LEU A 42 8.46 16.54 -15.40
N ILE A 43 7.89 15.39 -15.76
CA ILE A 43 6.56 15.27 -16.39
C ILE A 43 5.45 15.71 -15.42
N THR A 44 5.54 15.28 -14.15
CA THR A 44 4.53 15.58 -13.12
C THR A 44 4.50 17.08 -12.79
N HIS A 45 5.65 17.75 -12.86
CA HIS A 45 5.80 19.16 -12.54
C HIS A 45 6.05 20.04 -13.77
N LEU A 46 6.00 19.50 -14.99
CA LEU A 46 6.33 20.20 -16.24
C LEU A 46 5.47 21.46 -16.39
N PHE A 47 4.16 21.29 -16.20
CA PHE A 47 3.22 22.40 -16.23
C PHE A 47 3.58 23.49 -15.22
N LYS A 48 4.00 23.12 -14.01
CA LYS A 48 4.41 24.09 -12.98
C LYS A 48 5.72 24.79 -13.34
N LEU A 49 6.71 24.03 -13.83
CA LEU A 49 8.03 24.53 -14.24
C LEU A 49 7.94 25.49 -15.44
N CYS A 50 7.00 25.27 -16.37
CA CYS A 50 6.75 26.17 -17.48
C CYS A 50 5.85 27.37 -17.10
N LEU A 51 4.88 27.19 -16.20
CA LEU A 51 3.98 28.26 -15.77
C LEU A 51 4.72 29.38 -15.02
N ILE A 52 5.66 29.06 -14.14
CA ILE A 52 6.38 30.05 -13.32
C ILE A 52 7.12 31.11 -14.19
N PRO A 53 7.99 30.73 -15.14
CA PRO A 53 8.65 31.71 -16.01
C PRO A 53 7.67 32.40 -16.96
N LEU A 54 6.64 31.70 -17.45
CA LEU A 54 5.61 32.31 -18.30
C LEU A 54 4.83 33.41 -17.56
N MET A 55 4.48 33.17 -16.29
CA MET A 55 3.86 34.17 -15.42
C MET A 55 4.82 35.34 -15.15
N ALA A 56 6.11 35.09 -14.91
CA ALA A 56 7.09 36.14 -14.70
C ALA A 56 7.24 37.05 -15.94
N VAL A 57 7.34 36.47 -17.13
CA VAL A 57 7.39 37.22 -18.40
C VAL A 57 6.11 38.00 -18.63
N SER A 58 4.96 37.39 -18.37
CA SER A 58 3.65 38.06 -18.50
C SER A 58 3.57 39.28 -17.56
N VAL A 59 4.02 39.16 -16.31
CA VAL A 59 4.04 40.28 -15.36
C VAL A 59 4.98 41.40 -15.81
N THR A 60 6.16 41.06 -16.35
CA THR A 60 7.10 42.08 -16.85
C THR A 60 6.56 42.84 -18.05
N GLU A 61 5.86 42.15 -18.95
CA GLU A 61 5.24 42.79 -20.12
C GLU A 61 4.01 43.63 -19.71
N ILE A 62 3.19 43.14 -18.79
CA ILE A 62 2.05 43.91 -18.23
C ILE A 62 2.52 45.20 -17.55
N SER A 63 3.67 45.16 -16.86
CA SER A 63 4.25 46.34 -16.19
C SER A 63 4.78 47.39 -17.16
N ARG A 64 4.97 47.03 -18.43
CA ARG A 64 5.43 47.91 -19.51
C ARG A 64 4.28 48.47 -20.36
N LEU A 65 3.05 48.00 -20.15
CA LEU A 65 1.90 48.43 -20.94
C LEU A 65 1.52 49.88 -20.62
N THR A 66 1.42 50.69 -21.67
CA THR A 66 0.93 52.07 -21.60
C THR A 66 -0.61 52.06 -21.72
N PRO A 67 -1.35 53.04 -21.16
CA PRO A 67 -2.81 53.11 -21.31
C PRO A 67 -3.29 53.08 -22.77
N ASP A 68 -2.50 53.61 -23.71
CA ASP A 68 -2.79 53.59 -25.14
C ASP A 68 -2.71 52.18 -25.75
N ASP A 69 -1.79 51.33 -25.25
CA ASP A 69 -1.65 49.94 -25.68
C ASP A 69 -2.85 49.09 -25.23
N LEU A 70 -3.38 49.39 -24.03
CA LEU A 70 -4.59 48.76 -23.51
C LEU A 70 -5.82 49.13 -24.35
N TYR A 71 -5.91 50.39 -24.81
CA TYR A 71 -6.98 50.85 -25.68
C TYR A 71 -6.92 50.17 -27.07
N GLN A 72 -5.72 50.02 -27.64
CA GLN A 72 -5.52 49.29 -28.91
C GLN A 72 -5.86 47.80 -28.77
N LEU A 73 -5.45 47.16 -27.67
CA LEU A 73 -5.80 45.76 -27.40
C LEU A 73 -7.31 45.57 -27.24
N TRP A 74 -7.99 46.50 -26.56
CA TRP A 74 -9.44 46.52 -26.41
C TRP A 74 -10.17 46.63 -27.76
N LEU A 75 -9.74 47.55 -28.62
CA LEU A 75 -10.27 47.67 -29.98
C LEU A 75 -10.06 46.37 -30.76
N HIS A 76 -8.86 45.79 -30.72
CA HIS A 76 -8.56 44.54 -31.42
C HIS A 76 -9.39 43.34 -30.90
N LEU A 77 -9.69 43.29 -29.60
CA LEU A 77 -10.62 42.32 -29.04
C LEU A 77 -12.06 42.53 -29.52
N GLN A 78 -12.52 43.79 -29.61
CA GLN A 78 -13.87 44.12 -30.08
C GLN A 78 -14.08 43.78 -31.56
N TYR A 79 -13.06 43.95 -32.41
CA TYR A 79 -13.15 43.61 -33.84
C TYR A 79 -13.01 42.11 -34.13
N ASN A 80 -12.44 41.34 -33.20
CA ASN A 80 -12.17 39.90 -33.40
C ASN A 80 -12.95 39.02 -32.42
N LEU A 81 -14.26 39.25 -32.34
CA LEU A 81 -15.21 38.51 -31.49
C LEU A 81 -15.11 36.98 -31.67
N VAL A 82 -14.86 36.52 -32.90
CA VAL A 82 -14.69 35.09 -33.19
C VAL A 82 -13.47 34.52 -32.46
N ALA A 83 -12.33 35.21 -32.49
CA ALA A 83 -11.13 34.77 -31.79
C ALA A 83 -11.32 34.77 -30.26
N PHE A 84 -12.02 35.78 -29.73
CA PHE A 84 -12.35 35.84 -28.29
C PHE A 84 -13.25 34.67 -27.86
N ILE A 85 -14.31 34.37 -28.63
CA ILE A 85 -15.20 33.24 -28.36
C ILE A 85 -14.42 31.93 -28.43
N LEU A 86 -13.58 31.71 -29.44
CA LEU A 86 -12.77 30.49 -29.57
C LEU A 86 -11.78 30.32 -28.41
N LEU A 87 -11.08 31.39 -28.01
CA LEU A 87 -10.13 31.35 -26.90
C LEU A 87 -10.84 31.06 -25.56
N SER A 88 -11.99 31.70 -25.33
CA SER A 88 -12.79 31.47 -24.12
C SER A 88 -13.33 30.04 -24.07
N ALA A 89 -13.82 29.51 -25.20
CA ALA A 89 -14.29 28.14 -25.30
C ALA A 89 -13.16 27.14 -25.04
N LEU A 90 -11.97 27.38 -25.61
CA LEU A 90 -10.79 26.55 -25.39
C LEU A 90 -10.30 26.61 -23.94
N ALA A 91 -10.35 27.78 -23.30
CA ALA A 91 -10.02 27.95 -21.89
C ALA A 91 -11.01 27.18 -20.98
N VAL A 92 -12.32 27.34 -21.19
CA VAL A 92 -13.36 26.62 -20.42
C VAL A 92 -13.24 25.11 -20.63
N PHE A 93 -13.04 24.65 -21.86
CA PHE A 93 -12.83 23.24 -22.17
C PHE A 93 -11.56 22.71 -21.48
N GLY A 94 -10.44 23.42 -21.62
CA GLY A 94 -9.17 23.06 -21.01
C GLY A 94 -9.24 23.00 -19.48
N SER A 95 -9.87 23.99 -18.83
CA SER A 95 -10.10 23.99 -17.38
C SER A 95 -11.01 22.86 -16.92
N THR A 96 -12.07 22.56 -17.68
CA THR A 96 -12.98 21.46 -17.35
C THR A 96 -12.26 20.11 -17.43
N VAL A 97 -11.54 19.86 -18.53
CA VAL A 97 -10.73 18.64 -18.68
C VAL A 97 -9.67 18.55 -17.59
N PHE A 98 -8.99 19.65 -17.28
CA PHE A 98 -8.02 19.68 -16.18
C PHE A 98 -8.66 19.31 -14.84
N ILE A 99 -9.79 19.91 -14.46
CA ILE A 99 -10.47 19.62 -13.19
C ILE A 99 -10.94 18.16 -13.14
N MET A 100 -11.51 17.65 -14.24
CA MET A 100 -12.03 16.27 -14.30
C MET A 100 -10.92 15.21 -14.32
N THR A 101 -9.76 15.51 -14.90
CA THR A 101 -8.61 14.57 -14.95
C THR A 101 -7.75 14.61 -13.68
N ARG A 102 -7.98 15.58 -12.79
CA ARG A 102 -7.21 15.69 -11.54
C ARG A 102 -7.55 14.52 -10.62
N PRO A 103 -6.53 13.79 -10.13
CA PRO A 103 -6.77 12.73 -9.16
C PRO A 103 -7.43 13.32 -7.92
N ARG A 104 -8.52 12.70 -7.48
CA ARG A 104 -9.19 13.09 -6.25
C ARG A 104 -8.33 12.68 -5.07
N SER A 105 -8.08 13.61 -4.15
CA SER A 105 -7.36 13.31 -2.92
C SER A 105 -8.19 12.38 -2.04
N VAL A 106 -7.54 11.35 -1.50
CA VAL A 106 -8.12 10.43 -0.52
C VAL A 106 -7.58 10.83 0.85
N TYR A 107 -8.48 10.96 1.82
CA TYR A 107 -8.16 11.39 3.17
C TYR A 107 -8.54 10.30 4.17
N LEU A 108 -7.71 10.13 5.20
CA LEU A 108 -8.04 9.34 6.37
C LEU A 108 -8.89 10.19 7.30
N VAL A 109 -10.16 9.82 7.48
CA VAL A 109 -11.09 10.56 8.34
C VAL A 109 -10.88 10.18 9.81
N ASP A 110 -10.77 8.87 10.09
CA ASP A 110 -10.56 8.36 11.44
C ASP A 110 -9.92 6.97 11.40
N TYR A 111 -9.39 6.52 12.53
CA TYR A 111 -8.86 5.18 12.72
C TYR A 111 -9.22 4.63 14.11
N SER A 112 -9.31 3.31 14.21
CA SER A 112 -9.55 2.61 15.46
C SER A 112 -8.68 1.36 15.52
N CYS A 113 -8.33 0.97 16.73
CA CYS A 113 -7.59 -0.27 17.01
C CYS A 113 -8.32 -1.00 18.14
N TYR A 114 -8.33 -2.33 18.05
CA TYR A 114 -8.80 -3.18 19.13
C TYR A 114 -7.66 -3.44 20.12
N LEU A 115 -7.93 -3.24 21.41
CA LEU A 115 -7.05 -3.62 22.51
C LEU A 115 -7.69 -4.83 23.22
N PRO A 116 -7.05 -6.01 23.22
CA PRO A 116 -7.57 -7.16 23.92
C PRO A 116 -7.54 -6.97 25.46
N PRO A 117 -8.33 -7.74 26.23
CA PRO A 117 -8.25 -7.74 27.68
C PRO A 117 -6.86 -8.10 28.21
N ALA A 118 -6.45 -7.50 29.33
CA ALA A 118 -5.15 -7.72 29.96
C ALA A 118 -4.85 -9.21 30.29
N SER A 119 -5.88 -10.05 30.44
CA SER A 119 -5.73 -11.49 30.62
C SER A 119 -5.06 -12.20 29.43
N LEU A 120 -5.17 -11.63 28.23
CA LEU A 120 -4.58 -12.17 27.01
C LEU A 120 -3.14 -11.72 26.76
N GLN A 121 -2.60 -10.83 27.61
CA GLN A 121 -1.22 -10.39 27.54
C GLN A 121 -0.27 -11.54 27.89
N VAL A 122 0.81 -11.68 27.13
CA VAL A 122 1.79 -12.75 27.33
C VAL A 122 3.19 -12.17 27.50
N LYS A 123 3.73 -12.39 28.70
CA LYS A 123 5.14 -12.09 29.02
C LYS A 123 6.08 -13.09 28.39
N TYR A 124 7.33 -12.69 28.14
CA TYR A 124 8.34 -13.56 27.51
C TYR A 124 8.59 -14.82 28.31
N GLN A 125 8.66 -14.69 29.63
CA GLN A 125 8.83 -15.83 30.52
C GLN A 125 7.68 -16.83 30.37
N LYS A 126 6.43 -16.36 30.42
CA LYS A 126 5.24 -17.22 30.25
C LYS A 126 5.25 -17.91 28.89
N PHE A 127 5.60 -17.19 27.82
CA PHE A 127 5.71 -17.78 26.48
C PHE A 127 6.77 -18.90 26.45
N MET A 128 7.97 -18.63 26.95
CA MET A 128 9.06 -19.61 26.95
C MET A 128 8.76 -20.83 27.84
N ASP A 129 8.09 -20.63 28.97
CA ASP A 129 7.67 -21.71 29.86
C ASP A 129 6.61 -22.59 29.18
N HIS A 130 5.62 -21.98 28.52
CA HIS A 130 4.63 -22.72 27.72
C HIS A 130 5.31 -23.50 26.57
N SER A 131 6.23 -22.89 25.83
CA SER A 131 6.96 -23.58 24.75
C SER A 131 7.76 -24.78 25.25
N LYS A 132 8.31 -24.75 26.48
CA LYS A 132 9.00 -25.91 27.07
C LYS A 132 8.04 -27.04 27.46
N LEU A 133 6.83 -26.69 27.91
CA LEU A 133 5.79 -27.66 28.29
C LEU A 133 5.13 -28.31 27.08
N ILE A 134 5.14 -27.64 25.93
CA ILE A 134 4.78 -28.21 24.64
C ILE A 134 5.98 -29.06 24.20
N GLU A 135 5.97 -30.36 24.52
CA GLU A 135 7.06 -31.33 24.26
C GLU A 135 7.42 -31.55 22.77
N GLU A 136 7.05 -30.62 21.89
CA GLU A 136 7.35 -30.59 20.45
C GLU A 136 8.67 -29.86 20.14
N PHE A 137 9.18 -29.03 21.06
CA PHE A 137 10.37 -28.20 20.82
C PHE A 137 11.61 -28.77 21.51
N ASN A 138 12.67 -28.96 20.73
CA ASN A 138 14.00 -29.27 21.28
C ASN A 138 14.72 -28.00 21.76
N GLU A 139 15.81 -28.19 22.50
CA GLU A 139 16.57 -27.08 23.11
C GLU A 139 17.06 -26.04 22.09
N SER A 140 17.48 -26.48 20.89
CA SER A 140 17.94 -25.56 19.85
C SER A 140 16.79 -24.72 19.27
N SER A 141 15.58 -25.28 19.17
CA SER A 141 14.38 -24.55 18.74
C SER A 141 13.91 -23.56 19.81
N LEU A 142 13.97 -23.94 21.09
CA LEU A 142 13.66 -23.04 22.20
C LEU A 142 14.63 -21.86 22.26
N GLU A 143 15.93 -22.12 22.10
CA GLU A 143 16.94 -21.07 22.03
C GLU A 143 16.75 -20.15 20.81
N PHE A 144 16.29 -20.69 19.68
CA PHE A 144 15.92 -19.88 18.52
C PHE A 144 14.68 -19.00 18.79
N GLN A 145 13.63 -19.55 19.41
CA GLN A 145 12.46 -18.78 19.82
C GLN A 145 12.83 -17.64 20.78
N ARG A 146 13.69 -17.91 21.78
CA ARG A 146 14.20 -16.89 22.71
C ARG A 146 14.90 -15.75 21.96
N LYS A 147 15.78 -16.07 21.00
CA LYS A 147 16.46 -15.06 20.16
C LYS A 147 15.47 -14.25 19.33
N ILE A 148 14.39 -14.86 18.83
CA ILE A 148 13.32 -14.14 18.12
C ILE A 148 12.65 -13.16 19.07
N LEU A 149 12.24 -13.59 20.26
CA LEU A 149 11.59 -12.69 21.24
C LEU A 149 12.46 -11.47 21.55
N GLU A 150 13.76 -11.69 21.79
CA GLU A 150 14.71 -10.62 22.12
C GLU A 150 15.01 -9.66 20.97
N ARG A 151 14.72 -10.03 19.71
CA ARG A 151 15.10 -9.26 18.52
C ARG A 151 13.94 -8.86 17.61
N SER A 152 12.73 -9.32 17.90
CA SER A 152 11.53 -9.09 17.08
C SER A 152 10.98 -7.67 17.18
N GLY A 153 11.38 -6.91 18.22
CA GLY A 153 10.78 -5.61 18.53
C GLY A 153 9.40 -5.70 19.17
N LEU A 154 8.94 -6.91 19.51
CA LEU A 154 7.80 -7.10 20.40
C LEU A 154 8.20 -6.69 21.83
N GLY A 155 7.20 -6.45 22.67
CA GLY A 155 7.40 -6.12 24.08
C GLY A 155 6.63 -7.05 25.01
N GLU A 156 6.82 -6.89 26.32
CA GLU A 156 6.09 -7.64 27.36
C GLU A 156 4.57 -7.32 27.37
N GLU A 157 4.13 -6.31 26.61
CA GLU A 157 2.74 -5.89 26.41
C GLU A 157 2.10 -6.49 25.14
N THR A 158 2.67 -7.59 24.63
CA THR A 158 2.13 -8.31 23.47
C THR A 158 1.01 -9.27 23.90
N TYR A 159 -0.02 -9.41 23.06
CA TYR A 159 -1.18 -10.26 23.32
C TYR A 159 -1.18 -11.48 22.41
N LEU A 160 -1.69 -12.61 22.91
CA LEU A 160 -1.94 -13.81 22.11
C LEU A 160 -3.42 -14.20 22.18
N PRO A 161 -3.95 -14.86 21.13
CA PRO A 161 -5.30 -15.43 21.13
C PRO A 161 -5.52 -16.37 22.32
N GLU A 162 -6.72 -16.37 22.91
CA GLU A 162 -7.11 -17.24 24.03
C GLU A 162 -6.75 -18.72 23.79
N ALA A 163 -6.92 -19.17 22.54
CA ALA A 163 -6.60 -20.53 22.11
C ALA A 163 -5.14 -20.96 22.36
N LEU A 164 -4.22 -20.00 22.43
CA LEU A 164 -2.79 -20.23 22.67
C LEU A 164 -2.38 -20.15 24.15
N HIS A 165 -3.29 -19.75 25.04
CA HIS A 165 -3.03 -19.75 26.49
C HIS A 165 -3.25 -21.11 27.13
N CYS A 166 -3.88 -22.07 26.43
CA CYS A 166 -4.05 -23.45 26.88
C CYS A 166 -2.76 -24.27 26.65
N ILE A 167 -2.52 -25.27 27.51
CA ILE A 167 -1.45 -26.28 27.31
C ILE A 167 -2.11 -27.67 27.23
N PRO A 168 -2.04 -28.37 26.08
CA PRO A 168 -1.51 -27.89 24.80
C PRO A 168 -2.41 -26.79 24.17
N PRO A 169 -1.88 -25.96 23.26
CA PRO A 169 -2.67 -24.99 22.51
C PRO A 169 -3.84 -25.63 21.76
N ARG A 170 -4.95 -24.91 21.62
CA ARG A 170 -6.17 -25.39 20.93
C ARG A 170 -6.57 -24.49 19.75
N PRO A 171 -5.71 -24.32 18.73
CA PRO A 171 -5.99 -23.47 17.57
C PRO A 171 -7.05 -24.12 16.66
N THR A 172 -8.32 -23.89 16.97
CA THR A 172 -9.44 -24.39 16.16
C THR A 172 -10.00 -23.31 15.26
N MET A 173 -10.69 -23.71 14.18
CA MET A 173 -11.40 -22.76 13.30
C MET A 173 -12.47 -21.96 14.05
N VAL A 174 -13.07 -22.54 15.08
CA VAL A 174 -14.06 -21.86 15.94
C VAL A 174 -13.38 -20.76 16.74
N ALA A 175 -12.27 -21.08 17.43
CA ALA A 175 -11.54 -20.11 18.23
C ALA A 175 -10.95 -18.97 17.37
N ALA A 176 -10.39 -19.29 16.19
CA ALA A 176 -9.89 -18.28 15.26
C ALA A 176 -11.02 -17.38 14.73
N ARG A 177 -12.23 -17.93 14.52
CA ARG A 177 -13.41 -17.14 14.15
C ARG A 177 -13.84 -16.21 15.28
N GLU A 178 -13.92 -16.71 16.50
CA GLU A 178 -14.29 -15.92 17.68
C GLU A 178 -13.31 -14.75 17.89
N GLU A 179 -12.01 -15.00 17.79
CA GLU A 179 -10.99 -13.95 17.85
C GLU A 179 -11.17 -12.91 16.74
N ALA A 180 -11.32 -13.35 15.48
CA ALA A 180 -11.49 -12.44 14.36
C ALA A 180 -12.76 -11.58 14.52
N GLU A 181 -13.86 -12.14 15.01
CA GLU A 181 -15.09 -11.41 15.32
C GLU A 181 -14.86 -10.38 16.43
N GLN A 182 -14.22 -10.75 17.54
CA GLN A 182 -13.91 -9.82 18.63
C GLN A 182 -13.04 -8.65 18.16
N VAL A 183 -11.95 -8.94 17.45
CA VAL A 183 -10.98 -7.93 16.99
C VAL A 183 -11.61 -7.00 15.96
N MET A 184 -12.23 -7.56 14.91
CA MET A 184 -12.78 -6.76 13.82
C MET A 184 -13.99 -5.96 14.27
N PHE A 185 -14.90 -6.58 15.03
CA PHE A 185 -16.10 -5.87 15.48
C PHE A 185 -15.77 -4.86 16.58
N GLY A 186 -14.92 -5.19 17.54
CA GLY A 186 -14.51 -4.23 18.57
C GLY A 186 -13.83 -2.99 17.97
N CYS A 187 -13.03 -3.17 16.92
CA CYS A 187 -12.43 -2.06 16.18
C CYS A 187 -13.49 -1.20 15.47
N LEU A 188 -14.39 -1.85 14.72
CA LEU A 188 -15.42 -1.18 13.92
C LEU A 188 -16.49 -0.49 14.77
N ASP A 189 -16.90 -1.10 15.89
CA ASP A 189 -17.86 -0.50 16.83
C ASP A 189 -17.35 0.85 17.33
N LYS A 190 -16.07 0.90 17.73
CA LYS A 190 -15.41 2.15 18.17
C LYS A 190 -15.24 3.15 17.03
N LEU A 191 -14.93 2.69 15.81
CA LEU A 191 -14.81 3.57 14.65
C LEU A 191 -16.17 4.22 14.30
N PHE A 192 -17.25 3.45 14.30
CA PHE A 192 -18.60 3.99 14.05
C PHE A 192 -19.08 4.90 15.19
N GLU A 193 -18.71 4.58 16.42
CA GLU A 193 -18.98 5.44 17.56
C GLU A 193 -18.28 6.79 17.42
N ASN A 194 -17.02 6.84 17.01
CA ASN A 194 -16.26 8.08 16.87
C ASN A 194 -16.72 8.91 15.66
N THR A 195 -16.89 8.26 14.50
CA THR A 195 -17.20 8.95 13.24
C THR A 195 -18.67 9.31 13.08
N LYS A 196 -19.57 8.60 13.77
CA LYS A 196 -21.04 8.68 13.59
C LYS A 196 -21.49 8.43 12.15
N ILE A 197 -20.66 7.78 11.33
CA ILE A 197 -21.00 7.41 9.95
C ILE A 197 -22.04 6.30 9.98
N ASN A 198 -23.07 6.41 9.15
CA ASN A 198 -24.02 5.32 8.94
C ASN A 198 -23.33 4.22 8.13
N PRO A 199 -23.30 2.95 8.58
CA PRO A 199 -22.70 1.86 7.83
C PRO A 199 -23.24 1.69 6.39
N ARG A 200 -24.46 2.17 6.10
CA ARG A 200 -25.04 2.16 4.75
C ARG A 200 -24.41 3.14 3.77
N ASP A 201 -23.69 4.16 4.27
CA ASP A 201 -22.98 5.14 3.45
C ASP A 201 -21.60 4.65 2.98
N ILE A 202 -21.16 3.50 3.52
CA ILE A 202 -19.88 2.87 3.15
C ILE A 202 -20.06 2.15 1.82
N GLY A 203 -19.44 2.69 0.76
CA GLY A 203 -19.51 2.10 -0.59
C GLY A 203 -18.48 1.00 -0.86
N VAL A 204 -17.38 0.95 -0.13
CA VAL A 204 -16.30 -0.04 -0.32
C VAL A 204 -15.75 -0.46 1.03
N LEU A 205 -15.67 -1.79 1.23
CA LEU A 205 -15.00 -2.41 2.37
C LEU A 205 -13.82 -3.24 1.86
N VAL A 206 -12.63 -2.98 2.40
CA VAL A 206 -11.43 -3.78 2.16
C VAL A 206 -11.02 -4.46 3.45
N VAL A 207 -10.92 -5.79 3.42
CA VAL A 207 -10.47 -6.61 4.56
C VAL A 207 -9.22 -7.36 4.15
N ASN A 208 -8.18 -7.29 4.96
CA ASN A 208 -6.95 -8.03 4.79
C ASN A 208 -6.71 -8.90 6.02
N CYS A 209 -6.42 -10.18 5.80
CA CYS A 209 -6.01 -11.13 6.83
C CYS A 209 -5.14 -12.21 6.16
N SER A 210 -3.99 -12.53 6.75
CA SER A 210 -3.12 -13.62 6.30
C SER A 210 -3.24 -14.88 7.16
N LEU A 211 -3.78 -14.76 8.37
CA LEU A 211 -3.80 -15.83 9.37
C LEU A 211 -5.05 -16.71 9.29
N PHE A 212 -6.17 -16.17 8.79
CA PHE A 212 -7.45 -16.85 8.85
C PHE A 212 -8.34 -16.51 7.65
N ASN A 213 -8.72 -17.53 6.87
CA ASN A 213 -9.51 -17.38 5.64
C ASN A 213 -10.76 -18.29 5.68
N PRO A 214 -11.79 -17.93 6.47
CA PRO A 214 -12.99 -18.75 6.63
C PRO A 214 -13.94 -18.64 5.43
N THR A 215 -14.88 -19.59 5.36
CA THR A 215 -16.11 -19.46 4.57
C THR A 215 -17.30 -19.42 5.53
N PRO A 216 -18.19 -18.41 5.47
CA PRO A 216 -18.10 -17.19 4.64
C PRO A 216 -16.90 -16.32 5.02
N SER A 217 -16.46 -15.45 4.09
CA SER A 217 -15.28 -14.59 4.26
C SER A 217 -15.44 -13.57 5.38
N LEU A 218 -14.31 -13.06 5.88
CA LEU A 218 -14.28 -12.01 6.91
C LEU A 218 -15.00 -10.72 6.47
N SER A 219 -14.87 -10.35 5.20
CA SER A 219 -15.63 -9.23 4.61
C SER A 219 -17.14 -9.48 4.64
N ALA A 220 -17.59 -10.70 4.29
CA ALA A 220 -19.00 -11.05 4.35
C ALA A 220 -19.54 -11.03 5.78
N MET A 221 -18.72 -11.41 6.77
CA MET A 221 -19.09 -11.33 8.19
C MET A 221 -19.33 -9.89 8.63
N ILE A 222 -18.45 -8.95 8.25
CA ILE A 222 -18.60 -7.52 8.56
C ILE A 222 -19.83 -6.94 7.87
N VAL A 223 -19.99 -7.19 6.56
CA VAL A 223 -21.15 -6.70 5.78
C VAL A 223 -22.46 -7.17 6.41
N ASN A 224 -22.55 -8.45 6.79
CA ASN A 224 -23.76 -9.00 7.37
C ASN A 224 -24.04 -8.47 8.79
N LYS A 225 -23.01 -8.26 9.62
CA LYS A 225 -23.21 -7.74 10.99
C LYS A 225 -23.71 -6.29 10.98
N TYR A 226 -23.05 -5.42 10.23
CA TYR A 226 -23.34 -3.98 10.24
C TYR A 226 -24.35 -3.54 9.16
N LYS A 227 -24.85 -4.48 8.35
CA LYS A 227 -25.82 -4.22 7.28
C LYS A 227 -25.32 -3.14 6.32
N LEU A 228 -24.05 -3.26 5.91
CA LEU A 228 -23.46 -2.42 4.86
C LEU A 228 -24.28 -2.58 3.57
N ARG A 229 -24.21 -1.57 2.71
CA ARG A 229 -24.84 -1.64 1.40
C ARG A 229 -24.13 -2.72 0.57
N GLY A 230 -24.92 -3.66 0.03
CA GLY A 230 -24.45 -4.67 -0.92
C GLY A 230 -24.32 -4.11 -2.34
#